data_AF-A0A2M8KL96-F1
#
_entry.id   AF-A0A2M8KL96-F1
#
_cell.length_a   1.000
_cell.length_b   1.000
_cell.length_c   1.000
_cell.angle_alpha   90.00
_cell.angle_beta   90.00
_cell.angle_gamma   90.00
#
_symmetry.space_group_name_H-M   'P 1'
#
loop_
_entity.id
_entity.type
_entity.pdbx_description
1 polymer ?
#
loop_
_entity_poly.entity_id
_entity_poly.type
_entity_poly.pdbx_seq_one_letter_code
_entity_poly.pdbx_strand_id
1 'polypeptide(L)'
;MLQTVSISSKRQITIPVRIFNLLNLSRGDRLIVEVEQDKMVLRKSKQLLNELAGSVKAPVRYKNKPIDFIVKEAKKDYFTSRK
;
A
#
# COMPACT_ATOMS: atom_id res chain seq x y z
N MET A 1 23.53 -1.95 -7.81
CA MET A 1 23.50 -3.05 -8.81
C MET A 1 22.68 -2.58 -10.01
N LEU A 2 23.22 -2.71 -11.22
CA LEU A 2 22.54 -2.31 -12.46
C LEU A 2 22.34 -3.57 -13.31
N GLN A 3 21.11 -3.80 -13.79
CA GLN A 3 20.78 -4.89 -14.71
C GLN A 3 19.80 -4.37 -15.76
N THR A 4 19.99 -4.79 -17.01
CA THR A 4 19.09 -4.45 -18.12
C THR A 4 18.10 -5.59 -18.34
N VAL A 5 16.85 -5.25 -18.59
CA VAL A 5 15.76 -6.18 -18.91
C VAL A 5 14.99 -5.65 -20.11
N SER A 6 14.40 -6.54 -20.90
CA SER A 6 13.55 -6.17 -22.04
C SER A 6 12.07 -6.21 -21.67
N ILE A 7 11.29 -5.39 -22.39
CA ILE A 7 9.84 -5.42 -22.33
C ILE A 7 9.37 -6.44 -23.37
N SER A 8 8.61 -7.45 -22.95
CA SER A 8 8.02 -8.43 -23.86
C SER A 8 6.87 -7.82 -24.69
N SER A 9 6.39 -8.55 -25.71
CA SER A 9 5.27 -8.12 -26.56
C SER A 9 3.99 -7.77 -25.79
N LYS A 10 3.78 -8.40 -24.64
CA LYS A 10 2.65 -8.14 -23.73
C LYS A 10 2.93 -7.04 -22.71
N ARG A 11 4.01 -6.26 -22.90
CA ARG A 11 4.43 -5.16 -22.03
C ARG A 11 4.80 -5.61 -20.62
N GLN A 12 5.27 -6.84 -20.50
CA GLN A 12 5.70 -7.43 -19.23
C GLN A 12 7.22 -7.36 -19.11
N ILE A 13 7.71 -7.10 -17.90
CA ILE A 13 9.13 -7.16 -17.54
C ILE A 13 9.32 -8.35 -16.60
N THR A 14 10.37 -9.13 -16.83
CA THR A 14 10.76 -10.21 -15.91
C THR A 14 11.70 -9.66 -14.85
N ILE A 15 11.43 -9.95 -13.57
CA ILE A 15 12.29 -9.53 -12.46
C ILE A 15 13.39 -10.59 -12.27
N PRO A 16 14.68 -10.24 -12.43
CA PRO A 16 15.78 -11.17 -12.19
C PRO A 16 15.77 -11.69 -10.75
N VAL A 17 16.13 -12.97 -10.57
CA VAL A 17 16.08 -13.67 -9.26
C VAL A 17 16.81 -12.92 -8.15
N ARG A 18 17.95 -12.29 -8.46
CA ARG A 18 18.72 -11.52 -7.47
C ARG A 18 17.96 -10.30 -6.95
N ILE A 19 17.23 -9.58 -7.84
CA ILE A 19 16.40 -8.43 -7.45
C ILE A 19 15.17 -8.91 -6.68
N PHE A 20 14.54 -9.99 -7.14
CA PHE A 20 13.37 -10.57 -6.49
C PHE A 20 13.67 -10.93 -5.03
N ASN A 21 14.79 -11.62 -4.80
CA ASN A 21 15.24 -12.00 -3.46
C ASN A 21 15.67 -10.80 -2.61
N LEU A 22 16.43 -9.85 -3.19
CA LEU A 22 16.90 -8.65 -2.48
C LEU A 22 15.74 -7.80 -1.94
N LEU A 23 14.66 -7.70 -2.71
CA LEU A 23 13.46 -6.95 -2.32
C LEU A 23 12.48 -7.79 -1.46
N ASN A 24 12.88 -9.01 -1.07
CA ASN A 24 12.08 -9.99 -0.34
C ASN A 24 10.68 -10.17 -0.95
N LEU A 25 10.58 -10.16 -2.28
CA LEU A 25 9.32 -10.35 -2.98
C LEU A 25 8.86 -11.81 -2.81
N SER A 26 7.55 -12.00 -2.84
CA SER A 26 6.94 -13.33 -2.81
C SER A 26 5.88 -13.46 -3.89
N ARG A 27 5.63 -14.69 -4.34
CA ARG A 27 4.56 -14.96 -5.30
C ARG A 27 3.22 -14.52 -4.71
N GLY A 28 2.46 -13.74 -5.47
CA GLY A 28 1.18 -13.18 -5.01
C GLY A 28 1.29 -11.82 -4.33
N ASP A 29 2.50 -11.30 -4.11
CA ASP A 29 2.67 -9.90 -3.69
C ASP A 29 2.07 -8.96 -4.73
N ARG A 30 1.35 -7.95 -4.25
CA ARG A 30 0.87 -6.84 -5.07
C ARG A 30 1.85 -5.68 -4.95
N LEU A 31 2.18 -5.11 -6.10
CA LEU A 31 3.03 -3.94 -6.22
C LEU A 31 2.18 -2.76 -6.72
N ILE A 32 2.48 -1.59 -6.19
CA ILE A 32 2.00 -0.30 -6.68
C ILE A 32 3.02 0.19 -7.70
N VAL A 33 2.52 0.72 -8.80
CA VAL A 33 3.33 1.30 -9.87
C VAL A 33 3.11 2.82 -9.84
N GLU A 34 4.19 3.56 -9.63
CA GLU A 34 4.21 5.02 -9.65
C GLU A 34 5.12 5.49 -10.79
N VAL A 35 4.77 6.60 -11.42
CA VAL A 35 5.62 7.24 -12.42
C VAL A 35 6.16 8.53 -11.81
N GLU A 36 7.47 8.57 -11.59
CA GLU A 36 8.18 9.72 -11.07
C GLU A 36 9.09 10.28 -12.18
N GLN A 37 8.66 11.39 -12.79
CA GLN A 37 9.34 12.02 -13.93
C GLN A 37 9.48 11.05 -15.12
N ASP A 38 10.67 10.46 -15.28
CA ASP A 38 11.02 9.54 -16.37
C ASP A 38 11.38 8.14 -15.82
N LYS A 39 10.89 7.81 -14.62
CA LYS A 39 11.16 6.54 -13.94
C LYS A 39 9.88 5.89 -13.48
N MET A 40 9.81 4.57 -13.64
CA MET A 40 8.78 3.74 -13.04
C MET A 40 9.29 3.22 -11.69
N VAL A 41 8.57 3.52 -10.62
CA VAL A 41 8.87 3.06 -9.26
C VAL A 41 7.85 2.00 -8.86
N LEU A 42 8.35 0.86 -8.37
CA LEU A 42 7.54 -0.27 -7.91
C LEU A 42 7.68 -0.41 -6.39
N ARG A 43 6.57 -0.40 -5.66
CA ARG A 43 6.56 -0.53 -4.18
C ARG A 43 5.58 -1.60 -3.73
N LYS A 44 5.87 -2.32 -2.64
CA LYS A 44 4.89 -3.28 -2.07
C LYS A 44 3.67 -2.53 -1.56
N SER A 45 2.46 -2.99 -1.92
CA SER A 45 1.23 -2.31 -1.46
C SER A 45 1.09 -2.26 0.07
N LYS A 46 1.58 -3.29 0.77
CA LYS A 46 1.60 -3.31 2.25
C LYS A 46 2.48 -2.21 2.85
N GLN A 47 3.54 -1.82 2.16
CA GLN A 47 4.46 -0.80 2.64
C GLN A 47 3.78 0.58 2.61
N LEU A 48 3.03 0.89 1.56
CA LEU A 48 2.25 2.13 1.50
C LEU A 48 1.22 2.22 2.64
N LEU A 49 0.52 1.12 2.96
CA LEU A 49 -0.40 1.10 4.09
C LEU A 49 0.32 1.39 5.42
N ASN A 50 1.51 0.85 5.63
CA ASN A 50 2.29 1.11 6.83
C ASN A 50 2.78 2.58 6.89
N GLU A 51 3.19 3.14 5.75
CA GLU A 51 3.62 4.55 5.63
C GLU A 51 2.43 5.51 5.84
N LEU A 52 1.24 5.16 5.36
CA LEU A 52 0.01 5.97 5.50
C LEU A 52 -0.70 5.78 6.85
N ALA A 53 -0.57 4.62 7.49
CA ALA A 53 -1.24 4.34 8.77
C ALA A 53 -0.78 5.30 9.89
N GLY A 54 0.39 5.91 9.77
CA GLY A 54 0.88 6.94 10.69
C GLY A 54 0.61 8.38 10.26
N SER A 55 0.13 8.64 9.04
CA SER A 55 -0.05 10.00 8.51
C SER A 55 -1.45 10.58 8.79
N VAL A 56 -2.42 9.72 9.07
CA VAL A 56 -3.79 10.15 9.38
C VAL A 56 -3.90 10.49 10.86
N LYS A 57 -3.85 11.79 11.18
CA LYS A 57 -4.13 12.27 12.54
C LYS A 57 -5.55 11.90 12.94
N ALA A 58 -5.70 11.18 14.05
CA ALA A 58 -7.02 10.90 14.61
C ALA A 58 -7.74 12.23 14.94
N PRO A 59 -9.04 12.37 14.60
CA PRO A 59 -9.82 13.54 14.98
C PRO A 59 -9.76 13.78 16.50
N VAL A 60 -9.78 15.04 16.94
CA VAL A 60 -9.65 15.42 18.36
C VAL A 60 -10.63 14.65 19.26
N ARG A 61 -11.87 14.43 18.79
CA ARG A 61 -12.91 13.67 19.48
C ARG A 61 -12.58 12.19 19.76
N TYR A 62 -11.60 11.64 19.06
CA TYR A 62 -11.14 10.25 19.16
C TYR A 62 -9.71 10.11 19.69
N LYS A 63 -9.11 11.22 20.13
CA LYS A 63 -7.77 11.22 20.74
C LYS A 63 -7.76 10.30 21.95
N ASN A 64 -6.76 9.41 22.03
CA ASN A 64 -6.57 8.40 23.10
C ASN A 64 -7.70 7.36 23.25
N LYS A 65 -8.64 7.26 22.30
CA LYS A 65 -9.63 6.18 22.29
C LYS A 65 -9.09 4.97 21.51
N PRO A 66 -9.38 3.73 21.95
CA PRO A 66 -8.98 2.54 21.20
C PRO A 66 -9.73 2.49 19.86
N ILE A 67 -9.07 1.97 18.83
CA ILE A 67 -9.62 1.93 17.46
C ILE A 67 -10.97 1.20 17.39
N ASP A 68 -11.14 0.15 18.18
CA ASP A 68 -12.39 -0.63 18.24
C ASP A 68 -13.57 0.21 18.73
N PHE A 69 -13.32 1.14 19.65
CA PHE A 69 -14.34 2.07 20.13
C PHE A 69 -14.78 3.02 19.02
N ILE A 70 -13.83 3.55 18.24
CA ILE A 70 -14.09 4.45 17.11
C ILE A 70 -14.93 3.74 16.04
N VAL A 71 -14.56 2.50 15.69
CA VAL A 71 -15.30 1.68 14.71
C VAL A 71 -16.72 1.41 15.19
N LYS A 72 -16.91 1.12 16.49
CA LYS A 72 -18.24 0.85 17.07
C LYS A 72 -19.13 2.09 17.04
N GLU A 73 -18.59 3.25 17.40
CA GLU A 73 -19.32 4.53 17.37
C GLU A 73 -19.72 4.90 15.93
N ALA A 74 -18.77 4.85 14.98
CA ALA A 74 -19.05 5.15 13.58
C ALA A 74 -20.11 4.23 12.96
N LYS A 75 -20.10 2.93 13.30
CA LYS A 75 -21.16 2.01 12.88
C LYS A 75 -22.51 2.41 13.45
N LYS A 76 -22.57 2.73 14.75
CA LYS A 76 -23.81 3.15 15.41
C LYS A 76 -24.39 4.38 14.72
N ASP A 77 -23.58 5.40 14.47
CA ASP A 77 -24.01 6.64 13.81
C ASP A 77 -24.56 6.37 12.41
N TYR A 78 -23.83 5.59 11.60
CA TYR A 78 -24.23 5.25 10.23
C TYR A 78 -25.56 4.50 10.14
N PHE A 79 -25.81 3.54 11.04
CA PHE A 79 -27.04 2.76 11.04
C PHE A 79 -28.22 3.49 11.71
N THR A 80 -27.95 4.48 12.55
CA THR A 80 -28.99 5.29 13.20
C THR A 80 -29.45 6.43 12.29
N SER A 81 -28.55 7.03 11.50
CA SER A 81 -28.88 8.10 10.54
C SER A 81 -29.63 7.60 9.29
N ARG A 82 -29.82 6.29 9.14
CA ARG A 82 -30.49 5.64 8.00
C ARG A 82 -31.89 5.10 8.36
N LYS A 83 -32.35 5.35 9.59
CA LYS A 83 -33.73 5.16 10.04
C LYS A 83 -34.42 6.52 10.08
#